data_AF-A0A1G5BXQ0-F1
#
_entry.id   AF-A0A1G5BXQ0-F1
#
_cell.length_a   1.000
_cell.length_b   1.000
_cell.length_c   1.000
_cell.angle_alpha   90.00
_cell.angle_beta   90.00
_cell.angle_gamma   90.00
#
_symmetry.space_group_name_H-M   'P 1'
#
loop_
_entity.id
_entity.type
_entity.pdbx_description
1 polymer ?
#
loop_
_entity_poly.entity_id
_entity_poly.type
_entity_poly.pdbx_seq_one_letter_code
_entity_poly.pdbx_strand_id
1 'polypeptide(L)'
;MHMDQKIFTLGLPTETVSCYLLLTGLADQDLPLTRRGVEPLWAGDAAGFHAALGELERRGVIAIPEEADAPLRLLPPEMWRD
;
A
#
# COMPACT_ATOMS: atom_id res chain seq x y z
N MET A 1 10.68 2.58 7.22
CA MET A 1 10.29 3.68 6.30
C MET A 1 9.08 4.32 6.94
N HIS A 2 9.21 5.49 7.56
CA HIS A 2 8.13 5.99 8.42
C HIS A 2 6.90 6.43 7.60
N MET A 3 5.70 6.25 8.18
CA MET A 3 4.44 6.69 7.60
C MET A 3 4.48 8.19 7.23
N ASP A 4 4.11 8.53 5.99
CA ASP A 4 4.02 9.91 5.53
C ASP A 4 2.59 10.45 5.64
N GLN A 5 2.45 11.64 6.25
CA GLN A 5 1.15 12.25 6.53
C GLN A 5 0.42 12.75 5.26
N LYS A 6 1.13 12.92 4.14
CA LYS A 6 0.54 13.31 2.86
C LYS A 6 -0.57 12.35 2.43
N ILE A 7 -0.57 11.09 2.88
CA ILE A 7 -1.58 10.10 2.50
C ILE A 7 -3.01 10.58 2.85
N PHE A 8 -3.14 11.33 3.95
CA PHE A 8 -4.44 11.83 4.43
C PHE A 8 -4.94 13.02 3.62
N THR A 9 -4.12 13.64 2.78
CA THR A 9 -4.50 14.80 1.95
C THR A 9 -4.85 14.44 0.51
N LEU A 10 -4.62 13.20 0.09
CA LEU A 10 -4.83 12.74 -1.30
C LEU A 10 -6.31 12.44 -1.65
N GLY A 11 -7.24 12.67 -0.72
CA GLY A 11 -8.67 12.39 -0.92
C GLY A 11 -8.97 10.91 -1.19
N LEU A 12 -8.13 10.01 -0.68
CA LEU A 12 -8.26 8.57 -0.90
C LEU A 12 -9.40 7.98 -0.07
N PRO A 13 -10.05 6.90 -0.55
CA PRO A 13 -10.97 6.12 0.26
C PRO A 13 -10.32 5.66 1.57
N THR A 14 -11.09 5.61 2.65
CA THR A 14 -10.59 5.16 3.96
C THR A 14 -9.91 3.80 3.91
N GLU A 15 -10.43 2.87 3.11
CA GLU A 15 -9.83 1.54 2.90
C GLU A 15 -8.47 1.61 2.17
N THR A 16 -8.34 2.51 1.20
CA THR A 16 -7.04 2.75 0.53
C THR A 16 -6.02 3.30 1.54
N VAL A 17 -6.43 4.23 2.39
CA VAL A 17 -5.56 4.78 3.45
C VAL A 17 -5.19 3.70 4.45
N SER A 18 -6.12 2.89 4.95
CA SER A 18 -5.81 1.82 5.90
C SER A 18 -4.90 0.74 5.30
N CYS A 19 -5.02 0.45 4.00
CA CYS A 19 -4.10 -0.44 3.30
C CYS A 19 -2.67 0.12 3.29
N TYR A 20 -2.50 1.42 3.02
CA TYR A 20 -1.21 2.08 3.14
C TYR A 20 -0.64 2.01 4.56
N LEU A 21 -1.46 2.20 5.59
CA LEU A 21 -1.05 2.09 6.99
C LEU A 21 -0.58 0.68 7.35
N LEU A 22 -1.26 -0.35 6.84
CA LEU A 22 -0.82 -1.74 6.99
C LEU A 22 0.56 -1.95 6.33
N LEU A 23 0.72 -1.52 5.07
CA LEU A 23 1.98 -1.69 4.33
C LEU A 23 3.15 -0.96 5.01
N THR A 24 2.93 0.27 5.47
CA THR A 24 3.96 1.04 6.20
C THR A 24 4.30 0.40 7.55
N GLY A 25 3.31 -0.07 8.30
CA GLY A 25 3.54 -0.79 9.55
C GLY A 25 4.33 -2.08 9.39
N LEU A 26 4.16 -2.80 8.29
CA LEU A 26 4.97 -3.97 7.94
C LEU A 26 6.38 -3.58 7.50
N ALA A 27 6.51 -2.52 6.69
CA ALA A 27 7.80 -2.01 6.24
C ALA A 27 8.65 -1.46 7.41
N ASP A 28 8.02 -0.86 8.42
CA ASP A 28 8.70 -0.41 9.64
C ASP A 28 9.18 -1.56 10.53
N GLN A 29 8.66 -2.77 10.32
CA GLN A 29 9.12 -4.00 10.97
C GLN A 29 10.10 -4.82 10.09
N ASP A 30 10.59 -4.24 8.98
CA ASP A 30 11.42 -4.90 7.98
C ASP A 30 10.79 -6.20 7.41
N LEU A 31 9.46 -6.28 7.40
CA LEU A 31 8.73 -7.43 6.85
C LEU A 31 8.53 -7.30 5.33
N PRO A 32 8.67 -8.39 4.56
CA PRO A 32 8.43 -8.36 3.12
C PRO A 32 6.97 -8.00 2.78
N LEU A 33 6.78 -6.99 1.93
CA LEU A 33 5.45 -6.56 1.45
C LEU A 33 4.95 -7.43 0.28
N THR A 34 4.99 -8.75 0.40
CA THR A 34 4.43 -9.63 -0.64
C THR A 34 2.90 -9.65 -0.55
N ARG A 35 2.19 -9.73 -1.69
CA ARG A 35 0.71 -9.79 -1.67
C ARG A 35 0.19 -10.90 -0.76
N ARG A 36 0.78 -12.10 -0.85
CA ARG A 36 0.46 -13.27 -0.01
C ARG A 36 0.71 -13.05 1.49
N GLY A 37 1.67 -12.19 1.85
CA GLY A 37 1.97 -11.87 3.24
C GLY A 37 1.06 -10.78 3.82
N VAL A 38 0.65 -9.82 2.98
CA VAL A 38 -0.17 -8.67 3.40
C VAL A 38 -1.65 -9.03 3.44
N GLU A 39 -2.16 -9.77 2.45
CA GLU A 39 -3.59 -10.07 2.31
C GLU A 39 -4.21 -10.74 3.54
N PRO A 40 -3.57 -11.70 4.24
CA PRO A 40 -4.14 -12.29 5.45
C PRO A 40 -4.21 -11.33 6.66
N LEU A 41 -3.45 -10.23 6.63
CA LEU A 41 -3.43 -9.21 7.68
C LEU A 41 -4.42 -8.08 7.41
N TRP A 42 -5.00 -8.05 6.21
CA TRP A 42 -6.02 -7.10 5.82
C TRP A 42 -7.34 -7.42 6.55
N ALA A 43 -7.97 -6.39 7.10
CA ALA A 43 -9.21 -6.53 7.87
C ALA A 43 -10.48 -6.55 6.99
N GLY A 44 -10.38 -6.18 5.71
CA GLY A 44 -11.48 -6.22 4.75
C GLY A 44 -11.51 -7.49 3.92
N ASP A 45 -12.29 -7.50 2.84
CA ASP A 45 -12.32 -8.61 1.90
C ASP A 45 -11.20 -8.50 0.84
N ALA A 46 -11.00 -9.59 0.08
CA ALA A 46 -9.98 -9.66 -0.96
C ALA A 46 -10.23 -8.64 -2.09
N ALA A 47 -11.50 -8.37 -2.43
CA ALA A 47 -11.85 -7.42 -3.47
C ALA A 47 -11.44 -5.99 -3.07
N GLY A 48 -11.73 -5.58 -1.83
CA GLY A 48 -11.31 -4.31 -1.25
C GLY A 48 -9.80 -4.20 -1.13
N PHE A 49 -9.11 -5.29 -0.77
CA PHE A 49 -7.64 -5.31 -0.77
C PHE A 49 -7.06 -5.01 -2.15
N HIS A 50 -7.52 -5.71 -3.19
CA HIS A 50 -7.06 -5.49 -4.55
C HIS A 50 -7.41 -4.10 -5.09
N ALA A 51 -8.62 -3.60 -4.77
CA ALA A 51 -9.02 -2.24 -5.13
C ALA A 51 -8.13 -1.18 -4.45
N ALA A 52 -7.84 -1.35 -3.16
CA ALA A 52 -6.96 -0.48 -2.41
C ALA A 52 -5.53 -0.46 -2.98
N LEU A 53 -4.95 -1.63 -3.28
CA LEU A 53 -3.63 -1.72 -3.93
C LEU A 53 -3.61 -1.05 -5.29
N GLY A 54 -4.64 -1.28 -6.12
CA GLY A 54 -4.75 -0.66 -7.44
C GLY A 54 -4.83 0.86 -7.37
N GLU A 55 -5.58 1.40 -6.39
CA GLU A 55 -5.64 2.85 -6.17
C GLU A 55 -4.29 3.41 -5.69
N LEU A 56 -3.62 2.76 -4.74
CA LEU A 56 -2.28 3.17 -4.28
C LEU A 56 -1.27 3.17 -5.43
N GLU A 57 -1.29 2.17 -6.30
CA GLU A 57 -0.43 2.10 -7.48
C GLU A 57 -0.77 3.22 -8.48
N ARG A 58 -2.06 3.45 -8.75
CA ARG A 58 -2.52 4.53 -9.63
C ARG A 58 -2.10 5.91 -9.13
N ARG A 59 -2.06 6.11 -7.81
CA ARG A 59 -1.54 7.33 -7.18
C ARG A 59 -0.02 7.40 -7.11
N GLY A 60 0.69 6.34 -7.48
CA GLY A 60 2.16 6.29 -7.36
C GLY A 60 2.64 6.21 -5.91
N VAL A 61 1.80 5.73 -4.99
CA VAL A 61 2.15 5.48 -3.58
C VAL A 61 2.89 4.16 -3.44
N ILE A 62 2.54 3.17 -4.27
CA ILE A 62 3.25 1.91 -4.36
C ILE A 62 3.63 1.59 -5.81
N ALA A 63 4.59 0.70 -5.98
CA ALA A 63 4.83 0.00 -7.24
C ALA A 63 4.58 -1.50 -7.03
N ILE A 64 3.74 -2.07 -7.88
CA ILE A 64 3.52 -3.51 -7.92
C ILE A 64 4.45 -4.11 -8.97
N PRO A 65 5.35 -5.05 -8.59
CA PRO A 65 6.19 -5.75 -9.56
C PRO A 65 5.37 -6.67 -10.47
N GLU A 66 5.87 -6.93 -11.68
CA GLU A 66 5.26 -7.87 -12.62
C GLU A 66 5.40 -9.32 -12.12
N GLU A 67 6.49 -9.63 -11.41
CA GLU A 67 6.68 -10.95 -10.82
C GLU A 67 5.73 -11.15 -9.62
N ALA A 68 4.91 -12.21 -9.69
CA ALA A 68 3.85 -12.47 -8.73
C ALA A 68 4.30 -12.61 -7.26
N ASP A 69 5.54 -13.06 -7.04
CA ASP A 69 6.11 -13.28 -5.70
C ASP A 69 7.05 -12.16 -5.25
N ALA A 70 7.29 -11.14 -6.10
CA ALA A 70 8.13 -10.01 -5.71
C ALA A 70 7.38 -9.08 -4.73
N PRO A 71 8.09 -8.50 -3.75
CA PRO A 71 7.48 -7.60 -2.78
C PRO A 71 7.05 -6.29 -3.45
N LEU A 72 5.90 -5.77 -3.01
CA LEU A 72 5.46 -4.41 -3.29
C LEU A 72 6.51 -3.41 -2.80
N ARG A 73 6.61 -2.26 -3.46
CA ARG A 73 7.51 -1.18 -3.03
C ARG A 73 6.70 0.05 -2.64
N LEU A 74 6.93 0.58 -1.44
CA LEU A 74 6.48 1.91 -1.07
C LEU A 74 7.34 2.93 -1.82
N LEU A 75 6.69 3.83 -2.55
CA LEU A 75 7.34 4.90 -3.30
C LEU A 75 7.40 6.16 -2.43
N PRO A 76 8.41 7.01 -2.61
CA PRO A 76 8.57 8.19 -1.79
C PRO A 76 7.53 9.27 -2.17
N PRO A 77 7.11 10.15 -1.22
CA PRO A 77 6.00 11.09 -1.38
C PRO A 77 6.10 12.04 -2.57
N GLU A 78 7.31 12.31 -3.06
CA GLU A 78 7.59 13.14 -4.24
C GLU A 78 7.04 12.51 -5.53
N MET A 79 6.80 11.20 -5.54
CA MET A 79 6.21 10.47 -6.67
C MET A 79 4.68 10.40 -6.62
N TRP A 80 4.07 10.78 -5.50
CA TRP A 80 2.64 10.61 -5.28
C TRP A 80 1.83 11.67 -6.00
N ARG A 81 0.69 11.26 -6.57
CA ARG A 81 -0.19 12.07 -7.41
C ARG A 81 -1.50 12.40 -6.68
N ASP A 82 -1.93 13.65 -6.82
CA ASP A 82 -3.21 14.18 -6.32
C ASP A 82 -4.42 13.75 -7.15
#